data_AF-A0A955WL45-F1
#
_entry.id   AF-A0A955WL45-F1
#
_cell.length_a   1.000
_cell.length_b   1.000
_cell.length_c   1.000
_cell.angle_alpha   90.00
_cell.angle_beta   90.00
_cell.angle_gamma   90.00
#
_symmetry.space_group_name_H-M   'P 1'
#
loop_
_entity.id
_entity.type
_entity.pdbx_description
1 polymer ?
#
loop_
_entity_poly.entity_id
_entity_poly.type
_entity_poly.pdbx_seq_one_letter_code
_entity_poly.pdbx_strand_id
1 'polypeptide(L)'
;VLVVPADAVIESTAAWMAPPAAARPLPETGALVGPEVEFGPAALTLARPARLELPFDPSAVTAQGQDIDHVKVWRVGPDGWQIATPAEPPRADEAVGRVVLETTTLTRFGAGIERP
;
A
#
# COMPACT_ATOMS: atom_id res chain seq x y z
N VAL A 1 1.79 -8.88 -2.33
CA VAL A 1 1.80 -9.47 -3.69
C VAL A 1 1.43 -8.41 -4.70
N LEU A 2 2.09 -8.33 -5.86
CA LEU A 2 1.68 -7.46 -6.96
C LEU A 2 1.30 -8.32 -8.17
N VAL A 3 0.11 -8.11 -8.72
CA VAL A 3 -0.36 -8.73 -9.95
C VAL A 3 -0.58 -7.64 -10.99
N VAL A 4 0.26 -7.64 -12.03
CA VAL A 4 0.16 -6.72 -13.16
C VAL A 4 -0.56 -7.46 -14.29
N PRO A 5 -1.73 -6.99 -14.76
CA PRO A 5 -2.42 -7.66 -15.85
C PRO A 5 -1.61 -7.56 -17.14
N ALA A 6 -1.88 -8.47 -18.08
CA ALA A 6 -1.39 -8.33 -19.45
C ALA A 6 -1.70 -6.92 -19.98
N ASP A 7 -0.88 -6.39 -20.89
CA ASP A 7 -1.07 -5.09 -21.52
C ASP A 7 -1.11 -3.87 -20.58
N ALA A 8 -0.88 -4.03 -19.26
CA ALA A 8 -0.76 -2.90 -18.34
C ALA A 8 0.57 -2.16 -18.54
N VAL A 9 1.56 -2.83 -19.10
CA VAL A 9 2.87 -2.27 -19.44
C VAL A 9 2.93 -2.12 -20.96
N ILE A 10 2.93 -0.88 -21.44
CA ILE A 10 2.88 -0.56 -22.88
C ILE A 10 4.26 -0.76 -23.54
N GLU A 11 5.32 -0.43 -22.80
CA GLU A 11 6.71 -0.51 -23.26
C GLU A 11 7.53 -1.38 -22.32
N SER A 12 8.47 -2.16 -22.87
CA SER A 12 9.36 -3.00 -22.07
C SER A 12 10.09 -2.16 -21.02
N THR A 13 9.70 -2.32 -19.75
CA THR A 13 10.18 -1.51 -18.63
C THR A 13 10.83 -2.41 -17.59
N ALA A 14 12.07 -2.10 -17.21
CA ALA A 14 12.70 -2.73 -16.06
C ALA A 14 12.06 -2.16 -14.78
N ALA A 15 11.22 -2.95 -14.12
CA ALA A 15 10.60 -2.59 -12.86
C ALA A 15 11.24 -3.37 -11.70
N TRP A 16 11.25 -2.76 -10.51
CA TRP A 16 11.71 -3.41 -9.28
C TRP A 16 10.75 -3.12 -8.13
N MET A 17 10.84 -3.97 -7.10
CA MET A 17 10.09 -3.88 -5.86
C MET A 17 11.04 -4.19 -4.70
N ALA A 18 11.11 -3.30 -3.71
CA ALA A 18 12.01 -3.45 -2.56
C ALA A 18 11.44 -2.75 -1.31
N PRO A 19 11.96 -3.04 -0.11
CA PRO A 19 11.77 -2.14 1.03
C PRO A 19 12.31 -0.74 0.69
N PRO A 20 11.68 0.33 1.18
CA PRO A 20 12.13 1.68 0.87
C PRO A 20 13.54 1.95 1.37
N ALA A 21 14.35 2.67 0.59
CA ALA A 21 15.74 2.98 0.94
C ALA A 21 15.88 3.91 2.17
N ALA A 22 14.85 4.70 2.45
CA ALA A 22 14.78 5.59 3.60
C ALA A 22 13.37 5.58 4.20
N ALA A 23 13.27 5.73 5.53
CA ALA A 23 11.97 5.92 6.18
C ALA A 23 11.35 7.26 5.74
N ARG A 24 10.05 7.25 5.41
CA ARG A 24 9.28 8.46 5.19
C ARG A 24 8.14 8.47 6.21
N PRO A 25 8.20 9.28 7.28
CA PRO A 25 7.17 9.27 8.30
C PRO A 25 5.82 9.62 7.67
N LEU A 26 4.76 8.97 8.15
CA LEU A 26 3.38 9.37 7.84
C LEU A 26 3.08 10.71 8.51
N PRO A 27 2.04 11.44 8.05
CA PRO A 27 1.46 12.53 8.82
C PRO A 27 1.11 12.06 10.24
N GLU A 28 1.06 12.96 11.21
CA GLU A 28 0.75 12.61 12.61
C GLU A 28 -0.61 11.92 12.78
N THR A 29 -1.53 12.18 11.84
CA THR A 29 -2.85 11.55 11.72
C THR A 29 -2.81 10.12 11.17
N GLY A 30 -1.63 9.56 10.90
CA GLY A 30 -1.47 8.23 10.31
C GLY A 30 -0.52 7.34 11.09
N ALA A 31 -0.78 6.04 11.04
CA ALA A 31 0.14 5.03 11.55
C ALA A 31 0.26 3.87 10.56
N LEU A 32 1.48 3.45 10.26
CA LEU A 32 1.71 2.20 9.55
C LEU A 32 1.47 1.04 10.50
N VAL A 33 0.77 0.03 9.99
CA VAL A 33 0.49 -1.23 10.69
C VAL A 33 1.06 -2.42 9.92
N GLY A 34 1.95 -2.18 8.95
CA GLY A 34 2.56 -3.21 8.12
C GLY A 34 3.83 -2.71 7.45
N PRO A 35 4.54 -3.57 6.70
CA PRO A 35 5.73 -3.18 5.96
C PRO A 35 5.39 -2.19 4.85
N GLU A 36 6.36 -1.36 4.54
CA GLU A 36 6.33 -0.50 3.36
C GLU A 36 6.99 -1.21 2.18
N VAL A 37 6.53 -0.87 0.98
CA VAL A 37 7.12 -1.33 -0.27
C VAL A 37 7.30 -0.14 -1.20
N GLU A 38 8.42 -0.10 -1.89
CA GLU A 38 8.74 0.88 -2.91
C GLU A 38 8.90 0.19 -4.27
N PHE A 39 8.30 0.79 -5.29
CA PHE A 39 8.42 0.37 -6.68
C PHE A 39 9.20 1.39 -7.47
N GLY A 40 10.05 0.90 -8.37
CA GLY A 40 10.74 1.76 -9.32
C GLY A 40 10.74 1.24 -10.76
N PRO A 41 11.00 2.12 -11.75
CA PRO A 41 11.31 3.54 -11.58
C PRO A 41 10.14 4.33 -10.98
N ALA A 42 10.45 5.38 -10.22
CA ALA A 42 9.46 6.09 -9.39
C ALA A 42 8.27 6.57 -10.24
N ALA A 43 7.06 6.39 -9.72
CA ALA A 43 5.80 6.78 -10.36
C ALA A 43 5.57 6.12 -11.75
N LEU A 44 5.98 4.85 -11.91
CA LEU A 44 5.69 4.08 -13.10
C LEU A 44 4.16 4.01 -13.32
N THR A 45 3.70 4.52 -14.45
CA THR A 45 2.28 4.50 -14.83
C THR A 45 1.98 3.27 -15.66
N LEU A 46 0.88 2.60 -15.32
CA LEU A 46 0.35 1.43 -16.00
C LEU A 46 -0.89 1.82 -16.81
N ALA A 47 -1.05 1.21 -17.98
CA ALA A 47 -2.22 1.39 -18.84
C ALA A 47 -3.50 0.78 -18.27
N ARG A 48 -3.37 -0.22 -17.39
CA ARG A 48 -4.47 -0.90 -16.69
C ARG A 48 -4.15 -1.03 -15.20
N PRO A 49 -5.15 -1.01 -14.32
CA PRO A 49 -4.92 -1.16 -12.88
C PRO A 49 -4.24 -2.50 -12.56
N ALA A 50 -3.15 -2.44 -11.80
CA ALA A 50 -2.56 -3.60 -11.14
C ALA A 50 -3.21 -3.81 -9.78
N ARG A 51 -3.28 -5.07 -9.35
CA ARG A 51 -3.77 -5.45 -8.02
C ARG A 51 -2.58 -5.59 -7.07
N LEU A 52 -2.55 -4.78 -6.03
CA LEU A 52 -1.53 -4.79 -4.98
C LEU A 52 -2.15 -5.24 -3.66
N GLU A 53 -1.63 -6.33 -3.11
CA GLU A 53 -1.99 -6.83 -1.79
C GLU A 53 -0.84 -6.57 -0.82
N LEU A 54 -1.14 -5.83 0.26
CA LEU A 54 -0.19 -5.48 1.31
C LEU A 54 -0.53 -6.24 2.60
N PRO A 55 0.46 -6.85 3.25
CA PRO A 55 0.27 -7.41 4.58
C PRO A 55 0.18 -6.29 5.62
N PHE A 56 -0.59 -6.53 6.67
CA PHE A 56 -0.55 -5.76 7.91
C PHE A 56 -0.56 -6.68 9.13
N ASP A 57 -0.18 -6.15 10.29
CA ASP A 57 -0.24 -6.80 11.58
C ASP A 57 -1.54 -6.41 12.30
N PRO A 58 -2.50 -7.34 12.48
CA PRO A 58 -3.75 -7.05 13.16
C PRO A 58 -3.54 -6.57 14.61
N SER A 59 -2.50 -7.06 15.29
CA SER A 59 -2.19 -6.64 16.66
C SER A 59 -1.74 -5.18 16.72
N ALA A 60 -1.03 -4.70 15.70
CA ALA A 60 -0.66 -3.29 15.57
C ALA A 60 -1.89 -2.40 15.35
N VAL A 61 -2.92 -2.89 14.65
CA VAL A 61 -4.20 -2.17 14.49
C VAL A 61 -4.91 -2.05 15.84
N THR A 62 -5.05 -3.16 16.58
CA THR A 62 -5.66 -3.18 17.90
C THR A 62 -4.90 -2.31 18.91
N ALA A 63 -3.56 -2.28 18.85
CA ALA A 63 -2.73 -1.43 19.70
C ALA A 63 -2.97 0.08 19.47
N GLN A 64 -3.53 0.46 18.32
CA GLN A 64 -3.95 1.82 18.01
C GLN A 64 -5.42 2.09 18.37
N GLY A 65 -6.10 1.11 18.99
CA GLY A 65 -7.51 1.20 19.39
C GLY A 65 -8.49 1.20 18.22
N GLN A 66 -8.07 0.66 17.05
CA GLN A 66 -8.89 0.60 15.85
C GLN A 66 -9.29 -0.85 15.52
N ASP A 67 -10.30 -0.97 14.64
CA ASP A 67 -10.67 -2.24 14.00
C ASP A 67 -9.98 -2.39 12.64
N ILE A 68 -9.83 -3.63 12.15
CA ILE A 68 -9.22 -3.91 10.85
C ILE A 68 -9.95 -3.23 9.69
N ASP A 69 -11.24 -2.94 9.82
CA ASP A 69 -12.03 -2.22 8.81
C ASP A 69 -11.55 -0.78 8.60
N HIS A 70 -10.78 -0.24 9.55
CA HIS A 70 -10.14 1.08 9.45
C HIS A 70 -8.78 1.03 8.72
N VAL A 71 -8.27 -0.15 8.38
CA VAL A 71 -7.03 -0.26 7.60
C VAL A 71 -7.26 0.23 6.18
N LYS A 72 -6.40 1.16 5.75
CA LYS A 72 -6.32 1.72 4.40
C LYS A 72 -4.95 1.46 3.79
N VAL A 73 -4.82 1.76 2.50
CA VAL A 73 -3.52 1.79 1.84
C VAL A 73 -3.02 3.22 1.81
N TRP A 74 -1.86 3.47 2.41
CA TRP A 74 -1.14 4.71 2.28
C TRP A 74 -0.23 4.61 1.05
N ARG A 75 -0.21 5.65 0.21
CA ARG A 75 0.65 5.75 -0.97
C ARG A 75 1.36 7.09 -1.01
N VAL A 76 2.56 7.12 -1.58
CA VAL A 76 3.28 8.37 -1.82
C VAL A 76 2.88 8.96 -3.18
N GLY A 77 2.19 10.09 -3.14
CA GLY A 77 1.92 10.95 -4.30
C GLY A 77 2.86 12.17 -4.38
N PRO A 78 2.59 13.11 -5.31
CA PRO A 78 3.40 14.31 -5.52
C PRO A 78 3.54 15.17 -4.26
N ASP A 79 2.45 15.32 -3.51
CA ASP A 79 2.39 16.15 -2.29
C ASP A 79 2.71 15.36 -1.01
N GLY A 80 3.12 14.09 -1.17
CA GLY A 80 3.45 13.18 -0.08
C GLY A 80 2.41 12.10 0.17
N TRP A 81 2.28 11.69 1.43
CA TRP A 81 1.43 10.56 1.80
C TRP A 81 -0.04 10.87 1.56
N GLN A 82 -0.72 9.95 0.90
CA GLN A 82 -2.14 10.00 0.58
C GLN A 82 -2.79 8.67 0.92
N ILE A 83 -4.06 8.72 1.29
CA ILE A 83 -4.86 7.53 1.57
C ILE A 83 -5.53 7.07 0.28
N ALA A 84 -5.48 5.77 0.03
CA ALA A 84 -6.19 5.10 -1.01
C ALA A 84 -7.20 4.13 -0.40
N THR A 85 -8.43 4.19 -0.90
CA THR A 85 -9.50 3.28 -0.52
C THR A 85 -9.16 1.86 -0.97
N PRO A 86 -9.24 0.86 -0.09
CA PRO A 86 -9.08 -0.54 -0.48
C PRO A 86 -10.11 -0.96 -1.53
N ALA A 87 -9.71 -1.86 -2.43
CA ALA A 87 -10.59 -2.45 -3.45
C ALA A 87 -11.61 -3.44 -2.85
N GLU A 88 -11.36 -3.91 -1.64
CA GLU A 88 -12.21 -4.82 -0.87
C GLU A 88 -12.00 -4.60 0.63
N PRO A 89 -12.95 -5.01 1.49
CA PRO A 89 -12.77 -4.94 2.94
C PRO A 89 -11.47 -5.64 3.37
N PRO A 90 -10.66 -5.02 4.25
CA PRO A 90 -9.51 -5.68 4.84
C PRO A 90 -9.89 -7.01 5.48
N ARG A 91 -9.00 -7.98 5.40
CA ARG A 91 -9.21 -9.32 5.98
C ARG A 91 -8.03 -9.64 6.86
N ALA A 92 -8.26 -10.35 7.95
CA ALA A 92 -7.19 -10.84 8.81
C ALA A 92 -7.49 -12.26 9.25
N ASP A 93 -6.44 -13.07 9.34
CA ASP A 93 -6.41 -14.23 10.22
C ASP A 93 -5.73 -13.85 11.55
N GLU A 94 -5.48 -14.81 12.44
CA GLU A 94 -4.88 -14.54 13.76
C GLU A 94 -3.46 -13.94 13.68
N ALA A 95 -2.71 -14.19 12.60
CA ALA A 95 -1.30 -13.84 12.50
C ALA A 95 -1.04 -12.70 11.51
N VAL A 96 -1.87 -12.54 10.48
CA VAL A 96 -1.60 -11.57 9.43
C VAL A 96 -2.88 -11.04 8.76
N GLY A 97 -2.89 -9.73 8.57
CA GLY A 97 -3.88 -8.99 7.81
C GLY A 97 -3.49 -8.81 6.35
N ARG A 98 -4.48 -8.53 5.51
CA ARG A 98 -4.37 -8.20 4.09
C ARG A 98 -5.29 -7.05 3.74
N VAL A 99 -4.71 -6.06 3.05
CA VAL A 99 -5.45 -4.98 2.40
C VAL A 99 -5.09 -4.94 0.94
N VAL A 100 -6.08 -4.76 0.07
CA VAL A 100 -5.89 -4.80 -1.38
C VAL A 100 -6.22 -3.46 -2.00
N LEU A 101 -5.38 -3.02 -2.93
CA LEU A 101 -5.54 -1.82 -3.74
C LEU A 101 -5.52 -2.18 -5.22
N GLU A 102 -6.34 -1.49 -6.02
CA GLU A 102 -6.17 -1.39 -7.46
C GLU A 102 -5.51 -0.05 -7.79
N THR A 103 -4.38 -0.08 -8.50
CA THR A 103 -3.60 1.13 -8.82
C THR A 103 -3.04 1.10 -10.24
N THR A 104 -3.07 2.24 -10.92
CA THR A 104 -2.39 2.46 -12.19
C THR A 104 -1.03 3.13 -12.01
N THR A 105 -0.64 3.47 -10.79
CA THR A 105 0.66 4.10 -10.52
C THR A 105 1.39 3.27 -9.48
N LEU A 106 2.60 2.80 -9.81
CA LEU A 106 3.50 2.14 -8.86
C LEU A 106 4.46 3.17 -8.27
N THR A 107 4.44 3.28 -6.94
CA THR A 107 5.18 4.27 -6.14
C THR A 107 5.63 3.59 -4.84
N ARG A 108 5.58 4.27 -3.70
CA ARG A 108 5.71 3.69 -2.38
C ARG A 108 4.34 3.48 -1.73
N PHE A 109 4.15 2.34 -1.08
CA PHE A 109 2.93 1.97 -0.39
C PHE A 109 3.20 1.40 1.00
N GLY A 110 2.21 1.50 1.87
CA GLY A 110 2.16 0.80 3.15
C GLY A 110 0.73 0.62 3.62
N ALA A 111 0.47 -0.44 4.38
CA ALA A 111 -0.81 -0.58 5.08
C ALA A 111 -0.78 0.28 6.35
N GLY A 112 -1.85 1.04 6.58
CA GLY A 112 -1.92 1.95 7.71
C GLY A 112 -3.35 2.28 8.10
N ILE A 113 -3.50 3.02 9.18
CA ILE A 113 -4.77 3.52 9.69
C ILE A 113 -4.75 5.04 9.78
N GLU A 114 -5.93 5.65 9.81
CA GLU A 114 -6.11 7.02 10.26
C GLU A 114 -6.25 7.03 11.78
N ARG A 115 -5.54 7.94 12.44
CA ARG A 115 -5.70 8.24 13.86
C ARG A 115 -6.74 9.35 14.01
N PRO A 116 -7.63 9.26 15.02
CA PRO A 116 -8.57 10.32 15.35
C PRO A 116 -7.87 11.60 15.87
#